data_AF-A0A846YV23-F1
#
_entry.id   AF-A0A846YV23-F1
#
_cell.length_a   1.000
_cell.length_b   1.000
_cell.length_c   1.000
_cell.angle_alpha   90.00
_cell.angle_beta   90.00
_cell.angle_gamma   90.00
#
_symmetry.space_group_name_H-M   'P 1'
#
loop_
_entity.id
_entity.type
_entity.pdbx_description
1 polymer ?
#
loop_
_entity_poly.entity_id
_entity_poly.type
_entity_poly.pdbx_seq_one_letter_code
_entity_poly.pdbx_strand_id
1 'polypeptide(L)'
;MNASFYMAIARLPLATVAAIEFLPVIALAALGVRTKRNLVALVAAVGGVYVLTEVRFEGEPLGFVFAFANAGLFALYVVVAHRAAQSDAGGIDGLAMAMVAATVFVLPIGVVQAVPVLDDPMLVAAGIGVGITSSVIPYVCDQLAMARLSRATYALMVSLLPATAAVTGLVVLRQVPTIAEAGGVGLVIAGVAVHRGES
;
A
#
# COMPACT_ATOMS: atom_id res chain seq x y z
N MET A 1 -7.47 -1.68 7.97
CA MET A 1 -6.35 -1.10 7.21
C MET A 1 -6.72 0.34 6.82
N ASN A 2 -7.58 0.55 5.82
CA ASN A 2 -7.92 1.89 5.30
C ASN A 2 -8.32 2.94 6.35
N ALA A 3 -9.15 2.59 7.34
CA ALA A 3 -9.52 3.53 8.41
C ALA A 3 -8.29 4.00 9.23
N SER A 4 -7.36 3.09 9.52
CA SER A 4 -6.10 3.42 10.20
C SER A 4 -5.22 4.30 9.31
N PHE A 5 -5.15 4.02 8.01
CA PHE A 5 -4.44 4.86 7.05
C PHE A 5 -5.00 6.30 7.02
N TYR A 6 -6.32 6.45 6.86
CA TYR A 6 -6.96 7.78 6.84
C TYR A 6 -6.75 8.55 8.13
N MET A 7 -6.82 7.87 9.29
CA MET A 7 -6.56 8.50 10.58
C MET A 7 -5.09 8.87 10.78
N ALA A 8 -4.15 8.14 10.15
CA ALA A 8 -2.74 8.46 10.17
C ALA A 8 -2.42 9.69 9.30
N ILE A 9 -2.90 9.73 8.04
CA ILE A 9 -2.64 10.86 7.13
C ILE A 9 -3.34 12.15 7.57
N ALA A 10 -4.37 12.05 8.41
CA ALA A 10 -4.98 13.21 9.06
C ALA A 10 -4.09 13.85 10.15
N ARG A 11 -3.02 13.17 10.58
CA ARG A 11 -2.17 13.55 11.73
C ARG A 11 -0.67 13.61 11.41
N LEU A 12 -0.25 12.89 10.39
CA LEU A 12 1.13 12.78 9.93
C LEU A 12 1.22 13.16 8.45
N PRO A 13 2.38 13.66 8.02
CA PRO A 13 2.66 13.81 6.59
C PRO A 13 2.43 12.50 5.85
N LEU A 14 1.74 12.55 4.71
CA LEU A 14 1.41 11.39 3.88
C LEU A 14 2.65 10.53 3.58
N ALA A 15 3.78 11.18 3.28
CA ALA A 15 5.04 10.48 3.02
C ALA A 15 5.46 9.63 4.23
N THR A 16 5.42 10.17 5.45
CA THR A 16 5.78 9.42 6.67
C THR A 16 4.88 8.21 6.88
N VAL A 17 3.57 8.35 6.64
CA VAL A 17 2.62 7.23 6.73
C VAL A 17 2.95 6.16 5.69
N ALA A 18 3.22 6.56 4.44
CA ALA A 18 3.60 5.65 3.38
C ALA A 18 4.89 4.88 3.71
N ALA A 19 5.94 5.54 4.22
CA ALA A 19 7.18 4.87 4.65
C ALA A 19 6.91 3.75 5.64
N ILE A 20 6.09 4.02 6.66
CA ILE A 20 5.73 3.05 7.70
C ILE A 20 4.94 1.89 7.09
N GLU A 21 4.00 2.19 6.18
CA GLU A 21 3.21 1.19 5.46
C GLU A 21 4.04 0.29 4.55
N PHE A 22 5.22 0.73 4.09
CA PHE A 22 6.14 -0.09 3.31
C PHE A 22 7.00 -1.06 4.16
N LEU A 23 7.10 -0.88 5.48
CA LEU A 23 7.90 -1.75 6.35
C LEU A 23 7.54 -3.24 6.25
N PRO A 24 6.25 -3.65 6.22
CA PRO A 24 5.87 -5.05 6.01
C PRO A 24 6.33 -5.61 4.68
N VAL A 25 6.28 -4.82 3.60
CA VAL A 25 6.75 -5.25 2.27
C VAL A 25 8.24 -5.55 2.31
N ILE A 26 9.00 -4.65 2.94
CA ILE A 26 10.44 -4.81 3.14
C ILE A 26 10.74 -6.05 3.98
N ALA A 27 10.01 -6.25 5.08
CA ALA A 27 10.17 -7.42 5.95
C ALA A 27 9.84 -8.73 5.21
N LEU A 28 8.74 -8.77 4.45
CA LEU A 28 8.35 -9.91 3.63
C LEU A 28 9.38 -10.22 2.54
N ALA A 29 9.90 -9.18 1.88
CA ALA A 29 10.96 -9.33 0.88
C ALA A 29 12.25 -9.85 1.51
N ALA A 30 12.64 -9.34 2.69
CA ALA A 30 13.82 -9.77 3.44
C ALA A 30 13.76 -11.25 3.84
N LEU A 31 12.59 -11.73 4.28
CA LEU A 31 12.38 -13.15 4.62
C LEU A 31 12.56 -14.09 3.42
N GLY A 32 12.36 -13.59 2.19
CA GLY A 32 12.58 -14.33 0.95
C GLY A 32 14.01 -14.23 0.38
N VAL A 33 14.92 -13.48 1.00
CA VAL A 33 16.29 -13.31 0.50
C VAL A 33 17.13 -14.55 0.80
N ARG A 34 17.52 -15.28 -0.25
CA ARG A 34 18.44 -16.43 -0.14
C ARG A 34 19.77 -16.25 -0.86
N THR A 35 19.96 -15.14 -1.57
CA THR A 35 21.17 -14.88 -2.37
C THR A 35 21.71 -13.49 -2.09
N LYS A 36 23.04 -13.32 -2.20
CA LYS A 36 23.70 -11.99 -2.08
C LYS A 36 23.14 -10.98 -3.09
N ARG A 37 22.70 -11.45 -4.27
CA ARG A 37 22.07 -10.62 -5.29
C ARG A 37 20.69 -10.10 -4.85
N ASN A 38 19.87 -10.95 -4.24
CA ASN A 38 18.57 -10.55 -3.73
C ASN A 38 18.70 -9.63 -2.50
N LEU A 39 19.79 -9.76 -1.73
CA LEU A 39 20.12 -8.79 -0.67
C LEU A 39 20.46 -7.41 -1.23
N VAL A 40 21.29 -7.34 -2.28
CA VAL A 40 21.62 -6.06 -2.95
C VAL A 40 20.37 -5.41 -3.53
N ALA A 41 19.49 -6.21 -4.16
CA ALA A 41 18.20 -5.75 -4.68
C ALA A 41 17.31 -5.14 -3.57
N LEU A 42 17.23 -5.82 -2.43
CA LEU A 42 16.48 -5.34 -1.27
C LEU A 42 17.04 -4.03 -0.72
N VAL A 43 18.36 -3.96 -0.49
CA VAL A 43 19.02 -2.76 0.05
C VAL A 43 18.84 -1.57 -0.90
N ALA A 44 18.95 -1.79 -2.21
CA ALA A 44 18.71 -0.76 -3.21
C ALA A 44 17.25 -0.27 -3.17
N ALA A 45 16.27 -1.17 -3.13
CA ALA A 45 14.86 -0.82 -3.04
C ALA A 45 14.52 -0.06 -1.75
N VAL A 46 14.99 -0.55 -0.60
CA VAL A 46 14.80 0.11 0.71
C VAL A 46 15.45 1.50 0.72
N GLY A 47 16.68 1.61 0.22
CA GLY A 47 17.38 2.89 0.11
C GLY A 47 16.63 3.87 -0.80
N GLY A 48 16.11 3.40 -1.93
CA GLY A 48 15.31 4.22 -2.84
C GLY A 48 14.02 4.73 -2.21
N VAL A 49 13.28 3.85 -1.51
CA VAL A 49 12.09 4.25 -0.74
C VAL A 49 12.46 5.26 0.34
N TYR A 50 13.53 5.04 1.10
CA TYR A 50 13.96 5.98 2.13
C TYR A 50 14.23 7.39 1.56
N VAL A 51 14.91 7.47 0.42
CA VAL A 51 15.17 8.74 -0.27
C VAL A 51 13.88 9.39 -0.79
N LEU A 52 12.93 8.59 -1.28
CA LEU A 52 11.64 9.08 -1.78
C LEU A 52 10.72 9.62 -0.69
N THR A 53 10.85 9.12 0.54
CA THR A 53 9.78 9.27 1.51
C THR A 53 9.91 10.50 2.42
N GLU A 54 10.88 11.38 2.18
CA GLU A 54 11.18 12.61 2.96
C GLU A 54 10.67 12.52 4.42
N VAL A 55 11.15 11.53 5.17
CA VAL A 55 10.54 11.16 6.45
C VAL A 55 10.71 12.32 7.42
N ARG A 56 9.60 12.97 7.76
CA ARG A 56 9.56 14.03 8.77
C ARG A 56 9.07 13.43 10.06
N PHE A 57 9.90 13.46 11.09
CA PHE A 57 9.51 13.05 12.45
C PHE A 57 8.73 14.16 13.16
N GLU A 58 7.80 14.79 12.44
CA GLU A 58 6.92 15.85 12.91
C GLU A 58 5.49 15.32 12.85
N GLY A 59 4.81 15.29 14.00
CA GLY A 59 3.38 14.98 14.06
C GLY A 59 2.93 14.34 15.36
N GLU A 60 1.62 14.10 15.46
CA GLU A 60 0.98 13.65 16.68
C GLU A 60 1.34 12.17 16.97
N PRO A 61 1.74 11.80 18.20
CA PRO A 61 2.13 10.42 18.55
C PRO A 61 1.07 9.38 18.18
N LEU A 62 -0.20 9.77 18.26
CA LEU A 62 -1.35 8.94 17.93
C LEU A 62 -1.40 8.61 16.42
N GLY A 63 -0.91 9.50 15.56
CA GLY A 63 -0.74 9.24 14.13
C GLY A 63 0.22 8.08 13.86
N PHE A 64 1.32 7.97 14.61
CA PHE A 64 2.26 6.86 14.46
C PHE A 64 1.63 5.53 14.87
N VAL A 65 0.82 5.52 15.94
CA VAL A 65 0.06 4.32 16.36
C VAL A 65 -0.84 3.83 15.22
N PHE A 66 -1.56 4.74 14.55
CA PHE A 66 -2.39 4.37 13.40
C PHE A 66 -1.56 3.94 12.19
N ALA A 67 -0.41 4.56 11.91
CA ALA A 67 0.46 4.17 10.82
C ALA A 67 1.04 2.75 11.01
N PHE A 68 1.52 2.43 12.22
CA PHE A 68 2.00 1.09 12.55
C PHE A 68 0.87 0.05 12.58
N ALA A 69 -0.32 0.42 13.08
CA ALA A 69 -1.49 -0.45 13.01
C ALA A 69 -1.88 -0.72 11.55
N ASN A 70 -1.83 0.29 10.67
CA ASN A 70 -2.07 0.12 9.25
C ASN A 70 -1.06 -0.86 8.62
N ALA A 71 0.24 -0.66 8.88
CA ALA A 71 1.29 -1.55 8.42
C ALA A 71 1.10 -3.00 8.91
N GLY A 72 0.78 -3.20 10.19
CA GLY A 72 0.49 -4.53 10.73
C GLY A 72 -0.73 -5.19 10.09
N LEU A 73 -1.81 -4.43 9.88
CA LEU A 73 -3.01 -4.91 9.20
C LEU A 73 -2.74 -5.24 7.72
N PHE A 74 -1.88 -4.47 7.05
CA PHE A 74 -1.45 -4.76 5.69
C PHE A 74 -0.64 -6.06 5.62
N ALA A 75 0.31 -6.26 6.55
CA ALA A 75 1.05 -7.51 6.66
C ALA A 75 0.12 -8.73 6.84
N LEU A 76 -0.85 -8.59 7.76
CA LEU A 76 -1.85 -9.62 8.02
C LEU A 76 -2.73 -9.88 6.79
N TYR A 77 -3.16 -8.82 6.11
CA TYR A 77 -3.90 -8.91 4.85
C TYR A 77 -3.13 -9.72 3.84
N VAL A 78 -1.86 -9.41 3.55
CA VAL A 78 -1.06 -10.16 2.57
C VAL A 78 -0.99 -11.65 2.91
N VAL A 79 -0.81 -12.01 4.19
CA VAL A 79 -0.73 -13.41 4.61
C VAL A 79 -2.08 -14.13 4.45
N VAL A 80 -3.17 -13.52 4.91
CA VAL A 80 -4.52 -14.11 4.89
C VAL A 80 -5.07 -14.14 3.46
N ALA A 81 -4.95 -13.03 2.73
CA ALA A 81 -5.36 -12.88 1.34
C ALA A 81 -4.65 -13.88 0.44
N HIS A 82 -3.33 -14.04 0.58
CA HIS A 82 -2.59 -14.99 -0.23
C HIS A 82 -2.96 -16.44 0.08
N ARG A 83 -3.35 -16.76 1.32
CA ARG A 83 -3.88 -18.09 1.68
C ARG A 83 -5.28 -18.30 1.08
N ALA A 84 -6.13 -17.29 1.12
CA ALA A 84 -7.46 -17.33 0.53
C ALA A 84 -7.40 -17.46 -1.01
N ALA A 85 -6.48 -16.74 -1.65
CA ALA A 85 -6.28 -16.76 -3.10
C ALA A 85 -5.85 -18.13 -3.65
N GLN A 86 -5.18 -18.94 -2.83
CA GLN A 86 -4.76 -20.31 -3.18
C GLN A 86 -5.79 -21.39 -2.82
N SER A 87 -6.90 -21.03 -2.19
CA SER A 87 -7.95 -21.99 -1.82
C SER A 87 -8.91 -22.20 -3.00
N ASP A 88 -9.45 -23.42 -3.17
CA ASP A 88 -10.38 -23.75 -4.27
C ASP A 88 -11.69 -22.92 -4.24
N ALA A 89 -12.03 -22.34 -3.09
CA ALA A 89 -13.08 -21.34 -2.97
C ALA A 89 -12.54 -19.98 -3.46
N GLY A 90 -12.74 -19.68 -4.74
CA GLY A 90 -12.16 -18.55 -5.47
C GLY A 90 -11.94 -17.28 -4.63
N GLY A 91 -10.69 -16.80 -4.58
CA GLY A 91 -10.25 -15.70 -3.70
C GLY A 91 -11.04 -14.38 -3.85
N ILE A 92 -11.72 -14.17 -4.98
CA ILE A 92 -12.59 -13.00 -5.20
C ILE A 92 -13.87 -13.11 -4.36
N ASP A 93 -14.48 -14.30 -4.25
CA ASP A 93 -15.69 -14.50 -3.43
C ASP A 93 -15.36 -14.33 -1.95
N GLY A 94 -14.18 -14.81 -1.52
CA GLY A 94 -13.65 -14.55 -0.18
C GLY A 94 -13.43 -13.06 0.09
N LEU A 95 -12.88 -12.32 -0.87
CA LEU A 95 -12.72 -10.87 -0.78
C LEU A 95 -14.09 -10.16 -0.71
N ALA A 96 -15.06 -10.57 -1.53
CA ALA A 96 -16.40 -10.00 -1.52
C ALA A 96 -17.07 -10.18 -0.15
N MET A 97 -16.99 -11.38 0.44
CA MET A 97 -17.50 -11.64 1.79
C MET A 97 -16.79 -10.80 2.86
N ALA A 98 -15.48 -10.64 2.76
CA ALA A 98 -14.72 -9.78 3.66
C ALA A 98 -15.12 -8.29 3.51
N MET A 99 -15.37 -7.81 2.30
CA MET A 99 -15.85 -6.44 2.04
C MET A 99 -17.27 -6.22 2.59
N VAL A 100 -18.16 -7.21 2.48
CA VAL A 100 -19.51 -7.17 3.09
C VAL A 100 -19.39 -7.10 4.61
N ALA A 101 -18.59 -7.98 5.22
CA ALA A 101 -18.36 -7.95 6.66
C ALA A 101 -17.77 -6.60 7.11
N ALA A 102 -16.75 -6.10 6.41
CA ALA A 102 -16.16 -4.79 6.67
C ALA A 102 -17.20 -3.67 6.57
N THR A 103 -18.08 -3.71 5.58
CA THR A 103 -19.19 -2.75 5.45
C THR A 103 -20.06 -2.75 6.69
N VAL A 104 -20.48 -3.91 7.19
CA VAL A 104 -21.34 -3.99 8.39
C VAL A 104 -20.70 -3.32 9.61
N PHE A 105 -19.38 -3.48 9.81
CA PHE A 105 -18.67 -2.88 10.94
C PHE A 105 -18.35 -1.39 10.75
N VAL A 106 -17.99 -0.98 9.53
CA VAL A 106 -17.50 0.37 9.25
C VAL A 106 -18.65 1.33 8.93
N LEU A 107 -19.73 0.85 8.30
CA LEU A 107 -20.88 1.67 7.90
C LEU A 107 -21.46 2.52 9.04
N PRO A 108 -21.73 2.01 10.26
CA PRO A 108 -22.28 2.85 11.34
C PRO A 108 -21.35 4.00 11.72
N ILE A 109 -20.04 3.76 11.75
CA ILE A 109 -19.03 4.79 12.07
C ILE A 109 -18.92 5.79 10.91
N GLY A 110 -18.85 5.28 9.68
CA GLY A 110 -18.72 6.08 8.47
C GLY A 110 -19.93 6.96 8.20
N VAL A 111 -21.15 6.46 8.43
CA VAL A 111 -22.39 7.23 8.28
C VAL A 111 -22.40 8.41 9.25
N VAL A 112 -22.05 8.20 10.53
CA VAL A 112 -21.99 9.28 11.53
C VAL A 112 -21.01 10.38 11.11
N GLN A 113 -19.86 10.01 10.54
CA GLN A 113 -18.87 10.96 10.04
C GLN A 113 -19.29 11.63 8.71
N ALA A 114 -20.08 10.93 7.90
CA ALA A 114 -20.53 11.41 6.59
C ALA A 114 -21.77 12.30 6.68
N VAL A 115 -22.56 12.27 7.77
CA VAL A 115 -23.78 13.09 7.96
C VAL A 115 -23.64 14.53 7.45
N PRO A 116 -22.56 15.28 7.75
CA PRO A 116 -22.44 16.69 7.35
C PRO A 116 -22.33 16.92 5.83
N VAL A 117 -22.07 15.88 5.05
CA VAL A 117 -21.82 15.95 3.59
C VAL A 117 -22.77 15.08 2.77
N LEU A 118 -23.75 14.41 3.41
CA LEU A 118 -24.76 13.60 2.71
C LEU A 118 -25.71 14.44 1.85
N ASP A 119 -25.88 15.71 2.17
CA ASP A 119 -26.76 16.63 1.44
C ASP A 119 -26.16 17.13 0.11
N ASP A 120 -24.88 16.84 -0.15
CA ASP A 120 -24.19 17.17 -1.40
C ASP A 120 -23.98 15.91 -2.25
N PRO A 121 -24.80 15.70 -3.31
CA PRO A 121 -24.68 14.54 -4.18
C PRO A 121 -23.31 14.41 -4.86
N MET A 122 -22.61 15.53 -5.09
CA MET A 122 -21.29 15.53 -5.71
C MET A 122 -20.23 14.98 -4.76
N LEU A 123 -20.27 15.38 -3.48
CA LEU A 123 -19.34 14.86 -2.47
C LEU A 123 -19.60 13.38 -2.18
N VAL A 124 -20.87 12.96 -2.16
CA VAL A 124 -21.24 11.55 -2.04
C VAL A 124 -20.69 10.75 -3.24
N ALA A 125 -20.90 11.24 -4.46
CA ALA A 125 -20.37 10.59 -5.67
C ALA A 125 -18.84 10.53 -5.68
N ALA A 126 -18.16 11.59 -5.24
CA ALA A 126 -16.71 11.62 -5.12
C ALA A 126 -16.21 10.60 -4.09
N GLY A 127 -16.86 10.49 -2.92
CA GLY A 127 -16.54 9.49 -1.91
C GLY A 127 -16.69 8.05 -2.41
N ILE A 128 -17.77 7.77 -3.15
CA ILE A 128 -17.97 6.47 -3.82
C ILE A 128 -16.85 6.22 -4.83
N GLY A 129 -16.53 7.21 -5.67
CA GLY A 129 -15.46 7.12 -6.67
C GLY A 129 -14.09 6.83 -6.05
N VAL A 130 -13.76 7.49 -4.94
CA VAL A 130 -12.54 7.24 -4.17
C VAL A 130 -12.56 5.82 -3.62
N GLY A 131 -13.66 5.35 -3.03
CA GLY A 131 -13.76 3.99 -2.49
C GLY A 131 -13.57 2.90 -3.56
N ILE A 132 -14.18 3.07 -4.73
CA ILE A 132 -14.05 2.13 -5.86
C ILE A 132 -12.60 2.12 -6.37
N THR A 133 -12.04 3.30 -6.64
CA THR A 133 -10.71 3.43 -7.27
C THR A 133 -9.58 3.06 -6.31
N SER A 134 -9.72 3.33 -5.01
CA SER A 134 -8.67 3.08 -4.02
C SER A 134 -8.77 1.73 -3.32
N SER A 135 -9.95 1.12 -3.26
CA SER A 135 -10.16 -0.14 -2.52
C SER A 135 -10.63 -1.28 -3.41
N VAL A 136 -11.77 -1.12 -4.10
CA VAL A 136 -12.38 -2.23 -4.85
C VAL A 136 -11.48 -2.69 -5.99
N ILE A 137 -11.06 -1.77 -6.86
CA ILE A 137 -10.21 -2.10 -8.01
C ILE A 137 -8.84 -2.64 -7.53
N PRO A 138 -8.11 -1.97 -6.61
CA PRO A 138 -6.81 -2.46 -6.17
C PRO A 138 -6.89 -3.82 -5.48
N TYR A 139 -7.88 -4.07 -4.61
CA TYR A 139 -7.98 -5.36 -3.92
C TYR A 139 -8.32 -6.52 -4.85
N VAL A 140 -9.16 -6.29 -5.87
CA VAL A 140 -9.42 -7.32 -6.88
C VAL A 140 -8.17 -7.61 -7.70
N CYS A 141 -7.44 -6.57 -8.14
CA CYS A 141 -6.17 -6.73 -8.83
C CYS A 141 -5.14 -7.47 -7.96
N ASP A 142 -5.04 -7.14 -6.68
CA ASP A 142 -4.15 -7.80 -5.72
C ASP A 142 -4.49 -9.28 -5.56
N GLN A 143 -5.76 -9.63 -5.39
CA GLN A 143 -6.19 -11.03 -5.28
C GLN A 143 -5.87 -11.82 -6.56
N LEU A 144 -6.15 -11.24 -7.72
CA LEU A 144 -5.80 -11.84 -9.01
C LEU A 144 -4.29 -12.02 -9.18
N ALA A 145 -3.49 -11.06 -8.72
CA ALA A 145 -2.04 -11.14 -8.72
C ALA A 145 -1.54 -12.22 -7.75
N MET A 146 -2.04 -12.24 -6.51
CA MET A 146 -1.67 -13.24 -5.50
C MET A 146 -2.08 -14.67 -5.88
N ALA A 147 -3.14 -14.84 -6.66
CA ALA A 147 -3.55 -16.13 -7.20
C ALA A 147 -2.57 -16.67 -8.27
N ARG A 148 -1.75 -15.81 -8.88
CA ARG A 148 -0.86 -16.16 -10.00
C ARG A 148 0.63 -16.04 -9.69
N LEU A 149 0.99 -15.24 -8.67
CA LEU A 149 2.36 -14.90 -8.35
C LEU A 149 2.77 -15.45 -6.98
N SER A 150 4.04 -15.81 -6.83
CA SER A 150 4.61 -16.12 -5.51
C SER A 150 4.55 -14.89 -4.60
N ARG A 151 4.55 -15.11 -3.27
CA ARG A 151 4.57 -14.01 -2.27
C ARG A 151 5.74 -13.05 -2.49
N ALA A 152 6.92 -13.59 -2.82
CA ALA A 152 8.11 -12.80 -3.07
C ALA A 152 7.95 -11.92 -4.32
N THR A 153 7.44 -12.48 -5.42
CA THR A 153 7.18 -11.73 -6.65
C THR A 153 6.13 -10.63 -6.45
N TYR A 154 5.05 -10.93 -5.73
CA TYR A 154 4.05 -9.94 -5.39
C TYR A 154 4.64 -8.78 -4.56
N ALA A 155 5.40 -9.07 -3.51
CA ALA A 155 6.05 -8.05 -2.68
C ALA A 155 6.96 -7.11 -3.49
N LEU A 156 7.64 -7.63 -4.52
CA LEU A 156 8.48 -6.81 -5.40
C LEU A 156 7.67 -5.93 -6.34
N MET A 157 6.58 -6.45 -6.92
CA MET A 157 5.67 -5.63 -7.71
C MET A 157 5.08 -4.50 -6.85
N VAL A 158 4.75 -4.81 -5.59
CA VAL A 158 4.30 -3.80 -4.62
C VAL A 158 5.40 -2.77 -4.33
N SER A 159 6.67 -3.17 -4.29
CA SER A 159 7.79 -2.23 -4.10
C SER A 159 7.97 -1.24 -5.24
N LEU A 160 7.33 -1.43 -6.40
CA LEU A 160 7.31 -0.45 -7.50
C LEU A 160 6.29 0.67 -7.28
N LEU A 161 5.32 0.52 -6.36
CA LEU A 161 4.29 1.55 -6.13
C LEU A 161 4.87 2.94 -5.84
N PRO A 162 5.93 3.13 -5.02
CA PRO A 162 6.53 4.44 -4.77
C PRO A 162 7.05 5.10 -6.05
N ALA A 163 7.69 4.30 -6.91
CA ALA A 163 8.19 4.77 -8.20
C ALA A 163 7.02 5.16 -9.14
N THR A 164 5.98 4.33 -9.20
CA THR A 164 4.78 4.64 -9.99
C THR A 164 4.07 5.88 -9.45
N ALA A 165 3.95 6.03 -8.13
CA ALA A 165 3.35 7.19 -7.47
C ALA A 165 4.12 8.49 -7.78
N ALA A 166 5.45 8.45 -7.76
CA ALA A 166 6.28 9.60 -8.14
C ALA A 166 6.06 10.01 -9.61
N VAL A 167 5.99 9.03 -10.53
CA VAL A 167 5.70 9.29 -11.95
C VAL A 167 4.29 9.85 -12.13
N THR A 168 3.29 9.29 -11.44
CA THR A 168 1.92 9.80 -11.47
C THR A 168 1.83 11.21 -10.91
N GLY A 169 2.52 11.52 -9.80
CA GLY A 169 2.61 12.88 -9.25
C GLY A 169 3.22 13.87 -10.25
N LEU A 170 4.27 13.48 -10.96
CA LEU A 170 4.85 14.30 -12.02
C LEU A 170 3.87 14.53 -13.19
N VAL A 171 3.24 13.49 -13.71
CA VAL A 171 2.40 13.58 -14.92
C VAL A 171 1.05 14.26 -14.62
N VAL A 172 0.40 13.86 -13.53
CA VAL A 172 -0.96 14.29 -13.20
C VAL A 172 -0.95 15.60 -12.40
N LEU A 173 -0.06 15.70 -11.41
CA LEU A 173 0.00 16.85 -10.50
C LEU A 173 1.06 17.89 -10.91
N ARG A 174 1.86 17.62 -11.96
CA ARG A 174 2.99 18.46 -12.41
C ARG A 174 4.01 18.73 -11.29
N GLN A 175 4.14 17.80 -10.35
CA GLN A 175 5.14 17.86 -9.28
C GLN A 175 6.50 17.45 -9.83
N VAL A 176 7.39 18.42 -10.05
CA VAL A 176 8.76 18.14 -10.52
C VAL A 176 9.54 17.51 -9.38
N PRO A 177 9.95 16.23 -9.48
CA PRO A 177 10.71 15.59 -8.43
C PRO A 177 12.08 16.24 -8.28
N THR A 178 12.53 16.35 -7.04
CA THR A 178 13.88 16.78 -6.71
C THR A 178 14.91 15.77 -7.24
N ILE A 179 16.18 16.19 -7.33
CA ILE A 179 17.28 15.29 -7.73
C ILE A 179 17.36 14.07 -6.79
N ALA A 180 17.08 14.27 -5.50
CA ALA A 180 17.02 13.20 -4.52
C ALA A 180 15.88 12.21 -4.84
N GLU A 181 14.65 12.68 -5.03
CA GLU A 181 13.50 11.84 -5.37
C GLU A 181 13.73 11.06 -6.68
N ALA A 182 14.27 11.71 -7.71
CA ALA A 182 14.63 11.05 -8.96
C ALA A 182 15.68 9.93 -8.76
N GLY A 183 16.69 10.17 -7.91
CA GLY A 183 17.66 9.15 -7.48
C GLY A 183 17.01 8.01 -6.70
N GLY A 184 16.03 8.32 -5.85
CA GLY A 184 15.24 7.34 -5.09
C GLY A 184 14.41 6.44 -6.00
N VAL A 185 13.72 7.00 -6.99
CA VAL A 185 13.02 6.22 -8.05
C VAL A 185 13.99 5.29 -8.77
N GLY A 186 15.16 5.81 -9.18
CA GLY A 186 16.18 5.02 -9.87
C GLY A 186 16.67 3.83 -9.03
N LEU A 187 16.88 4.03 -7.73
CA LEU A 187 17.26 2.98 -6.78
C LEU A 187 16.19 1.89 -6.65
N VAL A 188 14.91 2.26 -6.57
CA VAL A 188 13.80 1.31 -6.52
C VAL A 188 13.74 0.47 -7.81
N ILE A 189 13.79 1.12 -8.97
CA ILE A 189 13.75 0.44 -10.27
C ILE A 189 14.95 -0.51 -10.43
N ALA A 190 16.15 -0.05 -10.08
CA ALA A 190 17.36 -0.87 -10.14
C ALA A 190 17.29 -2.07 -9.19
N GLY A 191 16.77 -1.89 -7.97
CA GLY A 191 16.55 -2.97 -7.01
C GLY A 191 15.64 -4.05 -7.58
N VAL A 192 14.51 -3.67 -8.15
CA VAL A 192 13.56 -4.61 -8.77
C VAL A 192 14.17 -5.30 -10.00
N ALA A 193 14.89 -4.57 -10.86
CA ALA A 193 15.53 -5.14 -12.04
C ALA A 193 16.66 -6.15 -11.71
N VAL A 194 17.35 -5.95 -10.59
CA VAL A 194 18.42 -6.85 -10.13
C VAL A 194 17.85 -8.10 -9.47
N HIS A 195 16.65 -8.05 -8.91
CA HIS A 195 15.98 -9.19 -8.29
C HIS A 195 15.76 -10.33 -9.30
N ARG A 196 15.98 -11.58 -8.89
CA ARG A 196 15.57 -12.78 -9.65
C ARG A 196 14.64 -13.64 -8.81
N GLY A 197 13.49 -13.98 -9.39
CA GLY A 197 12.54 -14.93 -8.81
C GLY A 197 13.17 -16.32 -8.68
N GLU A 198 12.80 -17.03 -7.62
CA GLU A 198 13.17 -18.44 -7.45
C GLU A 198 12.65 -19.21 -8.67
N SER A 199 13.57 -19.85 -9.39
CA SER A 199 13.32 -20.75 -10.53
C SER A 199 13.00 -22.14 -10.00
#